data_AF-A0A094ZJG1-F1
#
_entry.id   AF-A0A094ZJG1-F1
#
_cell.length_a   1.000
_cell.length_b   1.000
_cell.length_c   1.000
_cell.angle_alpha   90.00
_cell.angle_beta   90.00
_cell.angle_gamma   90.00
#
_symmetry.space_group_name_H-M   'P 1'
#
loop_
_entity.id
_entity.type
_entity.pdbx_description
1 polymer ?
#
loop_
_entity_poly.entity_id
_entity_poly.type
_entity_poly.pdbx_seq_one_letter_code
_entity_poly.pdbx_strand_id
1 'polypeptide(L)'
;MKNSCKRAAEKSLRHGAVDKAQAAMEAIRALIQRRITERPDIFEFLANVFQIDVHSMTHLNALEFAQKSIVAGASQWSAKIAITDLYNEYPGFVYREV
;
A
#
# COMPACT_ATOMS: atom_id res chain seq x y z
N MET A 1 31.73 27.21 -10.77
CA MET A 1 30.52 27.46 -9.94
C MET A 1 29.21 26.86 -10.47
N LYS A 2 29.02 26.61 -11.78
CA LYS A 2 27.71 26.15 -12.32
C LYS A 2 27.27 24.71 -11.97
N ASN A 3 28.13 23.90 -11.34
CA ASN A 3 27.88 22.46 -11.11
C ASN A 3 27.56 22.10 -9.64
N SER A 4 27.76 23.01 -8.69
CA SER A 4 27.53 22.77 -7.26
C SER A 4 26.05 22.93 -6.88
N CYS A 5 25.37 23.95 -7.42
CA CYS A 5 23.97 24.20 -7.13
C CYS A 5 23.03 23.13 -7.71
N LYS A 6 23.30 22.62 -8.93
CA LYS A 6 22.50 21.54 -9.52
C LYS A 6 22.53 20.26 -8.67
N ARG A 7 23.71 19.85 -8.22
CA ARG A 7 23.86 18.67 -7.35
C ARG A 7 23.21 18.86 -5.97
N ALA A 8 23.28 20.07 -5.42
CA ALA A 8 22.59 20.40 -4.17
C ALA A 8 21.06 20.36 -4.33
N ALA A 9 20.52 20.89 -5.42
CA ALA A 9 19.10 20.85 -5.74
C ALA A 9 18.59 19.41 -5.97
N GLU A 10 19.33 18.58 -6.71
CA GLU A 10 19.01 17.16 -6.93
C GLU A 10 19.03 16.37 -5.61
N LYS A 11 20.01 16.64 -4.74
CA LYS A 11 20.08 16.01 -3.41
C LYS A 11 18.90 16.43 -2.52
N SER A 12 18.55 17.72 -2.53
CA SER A 12 17.43 18.26 -1.77
C SER A 12 16.07 17.74 -2.27
N LEU A 13 15.88 17.62 -3.59
CA LEU A 13 14.67 17.06 -4.20
C LEU A 13 14.47 15.59 -3.84
N ARG A 14 15.55 14.79 -3.92
CA ARG A 14 15.51 13.36 -3.53
C ARG A 14 15.20 13.19 -2.05
N HIS A 15 15.89 13.94 -1.19
CA HIS A 15 15.68 13.84 0.25
C HIS A 15 14.27 14.31 0.64
N GLY A 16 13.82 15.46 0.13
CA GLY A 16 12.48 15.98 0.41
C GLY A 16 11.34 15.12 -0.13
N ALA A 17 11.56 14.36 -1.22
CA ALA A 17 10.59 13.37 -1.69
C ALA A 17 10.52 12.13 -0.77
N VAL A 18 11.66 11.68 -0.25
CA VAL A 18 11.74 10.58 0.73
C VAL A 18 11.06 10.98 2.04
N ASP A 19 11.31 12.19 2.54
CA ASP A 19 10.72 12.68 3.79
C ASP A 19 9.19 12.78 3.69
N LYS A 20 8.66 13.26 2.54
CA LYS A 20 7.22 13.31 2.29
C LYS A 20 6.59 11.92 2.20
N ALA A 21 7.26 10.97 1.54
CA ALA A 21 6.79 9.59 1.47
C ALA A 21 6.75 8.95 2.87
N GLN A 22 7.76 9.20 3.69
CA GLN A 22 7.83 8.71 5.05
C GLN A 22 6.75 9.32 5.96
N ALA A 23 6.51 10.63 5.86
CA ALA A 23 5.43 11.30 6.57
C ALA A 23 4.05 10.75 6.19
N ALA A 24 3.81 10.45 4.90
CA ALA A 24 2.57 9.84 4.46
C ALA A 24 2.39 8.41 5.01
N MET A 25 3.46 7.59 5.02
CA MET A 25 3.44 6.25 5.62
C MET A 25 3.12 6.31 7.11
N GLU A 26 3.72 7.25 7.85
CA GLU A 26 3.46 7.44 9.28
C GLU A 26 2.01 7.88 9.55
N ALA A 27 1.46 8.77 8.73
CA ALA A 27 0.05 9.16 8.82
C ALA A 27 -0.89 7.97 8.58
N ILE A 28 -0.60 7.12 7.60
CA ILE A 28 -1.37 5.89 7.33
C ILE A 28 -1.30 4.95 8.54
N ARG A 29 -0.13 4.73 9.14
CA ARG A 29 0.00 3.91 10.36
C ARG A 29 -0.85 4.43 11.51
N ALA A 30 -0.82 5.74 11.74
CA ALA A 30 -1.61 6.39 12.79
C ALA A 30 -3.11 6.22 12.55
N LEU A 31 -3.58 6.36 11.31
CA LEU A 31 -4.98 6.15 10.93
C LEU A 31 -5.43 4.70 11.14
N ILE A 32 -4.60 3.72 10.79
CA ILE A 32 -4.90 2.29 11.01
C ILE A 32 -5.04 2.01 12.50
N GLN A 33 -4.08 2.46 13.32
CA GLN A 33 -4.11 2.25 14.77
C GLN A 33 -5.33 2.90 15.41
N ARG A 34 -5.62 4.15 15.04
CA ARG A 34 -6.82 4.86 15.49
C ARG A 34 -8.09 4.07 15.19
N ARG A 35 -8.21 3.50 13.99
CA ARG A 35 -9.42 2.75 13.59
C ARG A 35 -9.58 1.44 14.37
N ILE A 36 -8.48 0.74 14.65
CA ILE A 36 -8.47 -0.46 15.49
C ILE A 36 -8.96 -0.12 16.91
N THR A 37 -8.50 1.00 17.47
CA THR A 37 -8.87 1.43 18.82
C THR A 37 -10.30 1.98 18.91
N GLU A 38 -10.75 2.77 17.92
CA GLU A 38 -12.08 3.40 17.96
C GLU A 38 -13.23 2.44 17.62
N ARG A 39 -12.95 1.38 16.85
CA ARG A 39 -13.94 0.40 16.38
C ARG A 39 -13.44 -1.03 16.50
N PRO A 40 -13.12 -1.51 17.72
CA PRO A 40 -12.67 -2.89 17.93
C PRO A 40 -13.76 -3.91 17.57
N ASP A 41 -15.03 -3.52 17.70
CA ASP A 41 -16.23 -4.30 17.39
C ASP A 41 -16.23 -4.88 15.96
N ILE A 42 -15.71 -4.13 14.99
CA ILE A 42 -15.62 -4.58 13.60
C ILE A 42 -14.67 -5.79 13.47
N PHE A 43 -13.56 -5.76 14.20
CA PHE A 43 -12.55 -6.82 14.14
C PHE A 43 -13.02 -8.07 14.89
N GLU A 44 -13.71 -7.91 16.01
CA GLU A 44 -14.37 -9.01 16.71
C GLU A 44 -15.47 -9.65 15.85
N PHE A 45 -16.28 -8.82 15.17
CA PHE A 45 -17.30 -9.32 14.25
C PHE A 45 -16.69 -10.14 13.10
N LEU A 46 -15.61 -9.65 12.48
CA LEU A 46 -14.91 -10.39 11.44
C LEU A 46 -14.37 -11.72 11.96
N ALA A 47 -13.76 -11.74 13.15
CA ALA A 47 -13.28 -12.96 13.77
C ALA A 47 -14.43 -13.97 13.99
N ASN A 48 -15.57 -13.51 14.47
CA ASN A 48 -16.78 -14.34 14.63
C ASN A 48 -17.30 -14.89 13.29
N VAL A 49 -17.36 -14.07 12.24
CA VAL A 49 -17.79 -14.48 10.90
C VAL A 49 -16.88 -15.59 10.35
N PHE A 50 -15.57 -15.48 10.56
CA PHE A 50 -14.61 -16.48 10.12
C PHE A 50 -14.36 -17.60 11.15
N GLN A 51 -15.08 -17.60 12.28
CA GLN A 51 -14.90 -18.55 13.39
C GLN A 51 -13.46 -18.62 13.91
N ILE A 52 -12.77 -17.48 13.91
CA ILE A 52 -11.40 -17.32 14.40
C ILE A 52 -11.48 -16.74 15.82
N ASP A 53 -10.69 -17.30 16.74
CA ASP A 53 -10.51 -16.71 18.06
C ASP A 53 -9.72 -15.39 17.96
N VAL A 54 -10.32 -14.30 18.45
CA VAL A 54 -9.74 -12.93 18.46
C VAL A 54 -8.43 -12.89 19.26
N HIS A 55 -8.28 -13.74 20.28
CA HIS A 55 -7.07 -13.83 21.09
C HIS A 55 -6.04 -14.82 20.55
N SER A 56 -6.34 -15.50 19.44
CA SER A 56 -5.40 -16.43 18.82
C SER A 56 -4.20 -15.68 18.22
N MET A 57 -3.02 -16.30 18.32
CA MET A 57 -1.81 -15.79 17.70
C MET A 57 -1.97 -15.64 16.17
N THR A 58 -2.74 -16.53 15.53
CA THR A 58 -3.05 -16.46 14.09
C THR A 58 -3.82 -15.18 13.74
N HIS A 59 -4.82 -14.80 14.53
CA HIS A 59 -5.60 -13.57 14.31
C HIS A 59 -4.74 -12.32 14.46
N LEU A 60 -3.94 -12.25 15.54
CA LEU A 60 -3.04 -11.13 15.79
C LEU A 60 -1.98 -10.97 14.69
N ASN A 61 -1.39 -12.07 14.23
CA ASN A 61 -0.43 -12.07 13.13
C ASN A 61 -1.07 -11.63 11.81
N ALA A 62 -2.32 -12.03 11.55
CA ALA A 62 -3.05 -11.62 10.35
C ALA A 62 -3.33 -10.10 10.35
N LEU A 63 -3.69 -9.52 11.49
CA LEU A 63 -3.87 -8.07 11.64
C LEU A 63 -2.55 -7.31 11.43
N GLU A 64 -1.46 -7.79 12.01
CA GLU A 64 -0.13 -7.19 11.82
C GLU A 64 0.31 -7.25 10.35
N PHE A 65 0.11 -8.39 9.69
CA PHE A 65 0.42 -8.56 8.27
C PHE A 65 -0.41 -7.63 7.37
N ALA A 66 -1.71 -7.49 7.66
CA ALA A 66 -2.59 -6.58 6.94
C ALA A 66 -2.12 -5.11 7.10
N GLN A 67 -1.76 -4.69 8.31
CA GLN A 67 -1.20 -3.36 8.55
C GLN A 67 0.10 -3.14 7.78
N LYS A 68 1.02 -4.11 7.79
CA LYS A 68 2.28 -4.06 7.01
C LYS A 68 2.00 -3.96 5.51
N SER A 69 1.05 -4.73 4.98
CA SER A 69 0.68 -4.70 3.56
C SER A 69 0.10 -3.36 3.13
N ILE A 70 -0.74 -2.73 3.96
CA ILE A 70 -1.30 -1.40 3.65
C ILE A 70 -0.18 -0.34 3.59
N VAL A 71 0.79 -0.42 4.51
CA VAL A 71 1.92 0.51 4.55
C VAL A 71 2.90 0.29 3.40
N ALA A 72 3.13 -0.96 2.99
CA ALA A 72 3.90 -1.29 1.79
C ALA A 72 3.21 -0.76 0.52
N GLY A 73 1.88 -0.67 0.54
CA GLY A 73 1.07 -0.06 -0.51
C GLY A 73 1.22 -0.76 -1.86
N ALA A 74 0.89 -0.04 -2.94
CA ALA A 74 0.98 -0.54 -4.31
C ALA A 74 2.43 -0.72 -4.82
N SER A 75 3.45 -0.29 -4.05
CA SER A 75 4.85 -0.35 -4.47
C SER A 75 5.37 -1.77 -4.71
N GLN A 76 4.67 -2.78 -4.19
CA GLN A 76 5.00 -4.20 -4.37
C GLN A 76 4.01 -4.95 -5.29
N TRP A 77 3.02 -4.26 -5.86
CA TRP A 77 1.98 -4.87 -6.68
C TRP A 77 2.21 -4.54 -8.15
N SER A 78 2.46 -5.56 -8.97
CA SER A 78 2.45 -5.44 -10.43
C SER A 78 1.46 -6.43 -11.01
N ALA A 79 0.67 -5.99 -11.99
CA ALA A 79 -0.29 -6.84 -12.68
C ALA A 79 -0.25 -6.54 -14.18
N LYS A 80 -0.15 -7.59 -14.98
CA LYS A 80 -0.21 -7.49 -16.44
C LYS A 80 -1.64 -7.71 -16.88
N ILE A 81 -2.33 -6.64 -17.25
CA ILE A 81 -3.70 -6.70 -17.73
C ILE A 81 -3.67 -6.91 -19.26
N ALA A 82 -4.24 -8.02 -19.72
CA ALA A 82 -4.50 -8.23 -21.14
C ALA A 82 -5.96 -7.85 -21.42
N ILE A 83 -6.17 -6.86 -22.30
CA ILE A 83 -7.50 -6.45 -22.75
C ILE A 83 -7.73 -7.07 -24.12
N THR A 84 -8.67 -8.00 -24.19
CA THR A 84 -9.12 -8.58 -25.46
C THR A 84 -10.30 -7.79 -25.96
N ASP A 85 -10.16 -7.15 -27.12
CA ASP A 85 -11.30 -6.55 -27.82
C ASP A 85 -12.11 -7.67 -28.49
N LEU A 86 -13.34 -7.89 -28.05
CA LEU A 86 -14.21 -8.94 -28.60
C LEU A 86 -14.82 -8.52 -29.95
N TYR A 87 -14.63 -7.28 -30.40
CA TYR A 87 -15.25 -6.73 -31.61
C TYR A 87 -14.32 -6.61 -32.82
N ASN A 88 -13.03 -6.91 -32.68
CA ASN A 88 -12.09 -6.87 -33.80
C ASN A 88 -11.56 -8.27 -34.09
N GLU A 89 -11.68 -8.69 -35.36
CA GLU A 89 -11.26 -9.98 -35.90
C GLU A 89 -9.73 -10.24 -35.81
N TYR A 90 -8.98 -9.31 -35.21
CA TYR A 90 -7.56 -9.41 -34.92
C TYR A 90 -7.26 -8.98 -33.47
N PRO A 91 -6.76 -9.89 -32.59
CA PRO A 91 -6.45 -9.56 -31.21
C PRO A 91 -5.17 -8.72 -31.14
N GLY A 92 -5.30 -7.40 -31.09
CA GLY A 92 -4.21 -6.50 -30.76
C GLY A 92 -3.94 -6.51 -29.25
N PHE A 93 -2.82 -7.09 -28.81
CA PHE A 93 -2.40 -7.01 -27.41
C PHE A 93 -1.92 -5.60 -27.07
N VAL A 94 -2.70 -4.84 -26.30
CA VAL A 94 -2.24 -3.56 -25.74
C VAL A 94 -1.59 -3.84 -24.38
N TYR A 95 -0.26 -3.73 -24.31
CA TYR A 95 0.47 -3.78 -23.05
C TYR A 95 0.55 -2.37 -22.44
N ARG A 96 -0.03 -2.20 -21.25
CA ARG A 96 0.21 -1.04 -20.39
C ARG A 96 0.83 -1.53 -19.09
N GLU A 97 2.04 -1.08 -18.79
CA GLU A 97 2.62 -1.22 -17.45
C GLU A 97 1.87 -0.29 -16.49
N VAL A 98 1.51 -0.81 -15.32
CA VAL A 98 0.90 -0.05 -14.21
C VAL A 98 1.99 0.44 -13.29
#